data_AF-A0A970CR91-F1
#
_entry.id   AF-A0A970CR91-F1
#
_cell.length_a   1.000
_cell.length_b   1.000
_cell.length_c   1.000
_cell.angle_alpha   90.00
_cell.angle_beta   90.00
_cell.angle_gamma   90.00
#
_symmetry.space_group_name_H-M   'P 1'
#
loop_
_entity.id
_entity.type
_entity.pdbx_description
1 polymer ?
#
loop_
_entity_poly.entity_id
_entity_poly.type
_entity_poly.pdbx_seq_one_letter_code
_entity_poly.pdbx_strand_id
1 'polypeptide(L)'
;MTKTRLTKEQRIKRRKRTRRKLIGLIFLFLAVVGTVSIISAAVAQVTLLLDDSDEYLEYENLFAQLVSLDPIAFDSIEQADKNVLKQAAIETTLAFEDTDKYERTADTGQIVLPVVDIERYATKLYGPNYYLEHGTFGQTGLILGDLEDTSGYIYLPEKNAYIIPPLSAAGSFIPKIVEIQRSGNTKTLKIAYMQIDTSLFSVVNDPDSQIVVKYMDYVLIKESGQYYLYSIRTSSDKEE
;
A
#
# COMPACT_ATOMS: atom_id res chain seq x y z
N MET A 1 -47.28 49.92 49.10
CA MET A 1 -46.82 49.16 47.91
C MET A 1 -46.75 50.11 46.70
N THR A 2 -45.59 50.71 46.44
CA THR A 2 -45.46 51.78 45.44
C THR A 2 -44.82 51.20 44.17
N LYS A 3 -45.64 50.92 43.14
CA LYS A 3 -45.15 50.49 41.83
C LYS A 3 -44.54 51.69 41.10
N THR A 4 -43.21 51.76 41.05
CA THR A 4 -42.46 52.75 40.28
C THR A 4 -42.76 52.58 38.79
N ARG A 5 -43.68 53.37 38.24
CA ARG A 5 -43.98 53.41 36.80
C ARG A 5 -42.83 54.11 36.09
N LEU A 6 -41.92 53.33 35.50
CA LEU A 6 -40.91 53.82 34.57
C LEU A 6 -41.58 54.60 33.42
N THR A 7 -41.28 55.89 33.29
CA THR A 7 -41.74 56.76 32.20
C THR A 7 -41.26 56.23 30.84
N LYS A 8 -42.04 56.45 29.77
CA LYS A 8 -41.78 55.94 28.41
C LYS A 8 -40.36 56.23 27.93
N GLU A 9 -39.81 57.41 28.26
CA GLU A 9 -38.44 57.79 27.92
C GLU A 9 -37.35 56.96 28.62
N GLN A 10 -37.54 56.62 29.90
CA GLN A 10 -36.61 55.76 30.64
C GLN A 10 -36.61 54.33 30.10
N ARG A 11 -37.76 53.82 29.63
CA ARG A 11 -37.85 52.52 28.92
C ARG A 11 -37.11 52.53 27.59
N ILE A 12 -37.16 53.62 26.82
CA ILE A 12 -36.47 53.76 25.52
C ILE A 12 -34.95 53.83 25.72
N LYS A 13 -34.46 54.61 26.71
CA LYS A 13 -33.02 54.68 27.03
C LYS A 13 -32.47 53.34 27.56
N ARG A 14 -33.24 52.61 28.39
CA ARG A 14 -32.85 51.26 28.85
C ARG A 14 -32.81 50.24 27.71
N ARG A 15 -33.83 50.20 26.83
CA ARG A 15 -33.88 49.32 25.64
C ARG A 15 -32.71 49.53 24.69
N LYS A 16 -32.27 50.78 24.48
CA LYS A 16 -31.08 51.07 23.65
C LYS A 16 -29.79 50.51 24.28
N ARG A 17 -29.64 50.57 25.61
CA ARG A 17 -28.49 49.98 26.32
C ARG A 17 -28.49 48.45 26.32
N THR A 18 -29.64 47.80 26.55
CA THR A 18 -29.73 46.33 26.48
C THR A 18 -29.58 45.80 25.06
N ARG A 19 -30.06 46.53 24.03
CA ARG A 19 -29.78 46.18 22.62
C ARG A 19 -28.30 46.18 22.30
N ARG A 20 -27.54 47.20 22.74
CA ARG A 20 -26.08 47.24 22.53
C ARG A 20 -25.35 46.08 23.23
N LYS A 21 -25.78 45.71 24.44
CA LYS A 21 -25.23 44.54 25.15
C LYS A 21 -25.55 43.23 24.44
N LEU A 22 -26.75 43.08 23.90
CA LEU A 22 -27.16 41.89 23.15
C LEU A 22 -26.37 41.75 21.85
N ILE A 23 -26.18 42.87 21.12
CA ILE A 23 -25.39 42.91 19.89
C ILE A 23 -23.93 42.52 20.17
N GLY A 24 -23.33 43.06 21.24
CA GLY A 24 -21.97 42.69 21.65
C GLY A 24 -21.84 41.21 22.01
N LEU A 25 -22.85 40.63 22.67
CA LEU A 25 -22.86 39.22 23.04
C LEU A 25 -22.97 38.30 21.80
N ILE A 26 -23.81 38.68 20.83
CA ILE A 26 -23.91 37.98 19.53
C ILE A 26 -22.56 38.05 18.79
N PHE A 27 -21.90 39.21 18.79
CA PHE A 27 -20.59 39.37 18.18
C PHE A 27 -19.53 38.46 18.83
N LEU A 28 -19.53 38.39 20.15
CA LEU A 28 -18.62 37.54 20.91
C LEU A 28 -18.89 36.06 20.64
N PHE A 29 -20.17 35.66 20.56
CA PHE A 29 -20.55 34.31 20.19
C PHE A 29 -20.10 33.96 18.77
N LEU A 30 -20.33 34.83 17.79
CA LEU A 30 -19.86 34.64 16.41
C LEU A 30 -18.34 34.53 16.33
N ALA A 31 -17.62 35.35 17.10
CA ALA A 31 -16.16 35.31 17.14
C ALA A 31 -15.65 33.95 17.66
N VAL A 32 -16.28 33.39 18.69
CA VAL A 32 -15.94 32.07 19.23
C VAL A 32 -16.24 30.95 18.22
N VAL A 33 -17.41 30.99 17.57
CA VAL A 33 -17.74 30.00 16.52
C VAL A 33 -16.76 30.11 15.35
N GLY A 34 -16.38 31.32 14.96
CA GLY A 34 -15.40 31.57 13.91
C GLY A 34 -14.01 31.00 14.26
N THR A 35 -13.51 31.22 15.48
CA THR A 35 -12.23 30.66 15.90
C THR A 35 -12.25 29.14 15.96
N VAL A 36 -13.32 28.53 16.49
CA VAL A 36 -13.45 27.06 16.49
C VAL A 36 -13.43 26.50 15.07
N SER A 37 -14.17 27.13 14.14
CA SER A 37 -14.20 26.70 12.74
C SER A 37 -12.83 26.77 12.06
N ILE A 38 -12.05 27.83 12.32
CA ILE A 38 -10.69 27.98 11.77
C ILE A 38 -9.77 26.90 12.33
N ILE A 39 -9.81 26.63 13.63
CA ILE A 39 -9.00 25.60 14.27
C ILE A 39 -9.35 24.22 13.71
N SER A 40 -10.63 23.88 13.60
CA SER A 40 -11.08 22.62 13.01
C SER A 40 -10.63 22.46 11.55
N ALA A 41 -10.71 23.52 10.75
CA ALA A 41 -10.25 23.50 9.36
C ALA A 41 -8.72 23.39 9.25
N ALA A 42 -7.97 23.95 10.19
CA ALA A 42 -6.52 23.80 10.25
C ALA A 42 -6.13 22.36 10.62
N VAL A 43 -6.78 21.76 11.61
CA VAL A 43 -6.55 20.36 12.01
C VAL A 43 -6.93 19.39 10.90
N ALA A 44 -8.06 19.60 10.22
CA ALA A 44 -8.50 18.75 9.10
C ALA A 44 -7.52 18.75 7.91
N GLN A 45 -6.88 19.90 7.64
CA GLN A 45 -5.85 19.98 6.60
C GLN A 45 -4.54 19.29 7.02
N VAL A 46 -4.20 19.30 8.31
CA VAL A 46 -3.03 18.60 8.84
C VAL A 46 -3.25 17.09 8.84
N THR A 47 -4.45 16.61 9.18
CA THR A 47 -4.75 15.16 9.12
C THR A 47 -4.77 14.62 7.69
N LEU A 48 -5.24 15.40 6.71
CA LEU A 48 -5.19 15.03 5.29
C LEU A 48 -3.76 14.88 4.73
N LEU A 49 -2.77 15.49 5.38
CA LEU A 49 -1.36 15.36 5.01
C LEU A 49 -0.62 14.28 5.83
N LEU A 50 -1.29 13.64 6.79
CA LEU A 50 -0.70 12.67 7.72
C LEU A 50 -1.44 11.32 7.75
N ASP A 51 -2.53 11.17 7.01
CA ASP A 51 -3.24 9.89 6.88
C ASP A 51 -2.54 9.03 5.83
N ASP A 52 -1.43 8.42 6.23
CA ASP A 52 -0.66 7.50 5.38
C ASP A 52 -1.39 6.15 5.18
N SER A 53 -2.60 5.95 5.70
CA SER A 53 -3.31 4.66 5.66
C SER A 53 -3.58 4.14 4.24
N ASP A 54 -3.99 5.01 3.32
CA ASP A 54 -4.18 4.67 1.91
C ASP A 54 -2.84 4.33 1.22
N GLU A 55 -1.78 5.07 1.55
CA GLU A 55 -0.44 4.84 0.99
C GLU A 55 0.18 3.54 1.51
N TYR A 56 -0.08 3.19 2.76
CA TYR A 56 0.33 1.90 3.34
C TYR A 56 -0.32 0.76 2.57
N LEU A 57 -1.65 0.81 2.38
CA LEU A 57 -2.37 -0.21 1.62
C LEU A 57 -1.92 -0.30 0.16
N GLU A 58 -1.62 0.82 -0.48
CA GLU A 58 -1.08 0.82 -1.85
C GLU A 58 0.23 0.03 -1.92
N TYR A 59 1.16 0.28 -0.99
CA TYR A 59 2.44 -0.43 -0.96
C TYR A 59 2.34 -1.88 -0.48
N GLU A 60 1.44 -2.19 0.47
CA GLU A 60 1.14 -3.57 0.88
C GLU A 60 0.68 -4.38 -0.33
N ASN A 61 -0.26 -3.86 -1.11
CA ASN A 61 -0.78 -4.53 -2.30
C ASN A 61 0.28 -4.62 -3.42
N LEU A 62 1.05 -3.55 -3.63
CA LEU A 62 2.09 -3.50 -4.66
C LEU A 62 3.19 -4.53 -4.38
N PHE A 63 3.66 -4.63 -3.14
CA PHE A 63 4.76 -5.54 -2.77
C PHE A 63 4.32 -6.91 -2.27
N ALA A 64 3.02 -7.20 -2.22
CA ALA A 64 2.46 -8.48 -1.74
C ALA A 64 3.15 -9.70 -2.33
N GLN A 65 3.22 -9.78 -3.66
CA GLN A 65 3.79 -10.93 -4.34
C GLN A 65 5.31 -10.97 -4.19
N LEU A 66 5.98 -9.82 -4.14
CA LEU A 66 7.42 -9.79 -3.89
C LEU A 66 7.75 -10.26 -2.47
N VAL A 67 7.00 -9.81 -1.45
CA VAL A 67 7.21 -10.22 -0.04
C VAL A 67 6.91 -11.70 0.16
N SER A 68 5.87 -12.22 -0.50
CA SER A 68 5.52 -13.64 -0.51
C SER A 68 6.70 -14.52 -0.93
N LEU A 69 7.48 -14.11 -1.93
CA LEU A 69 8.66 -14.85 -2.42
C LEU A 69 9.90 -14.76 -1.54
N ASP A 70 9.85 -13.94 -0.49
CA ASP A 70 10.96 -13.70 0.43
C ASP A 70 12.32 -13.41 -0.26
N PRO A 71 12.44 -12.29 -0.99
CA PRO A 71 13.66 -11.97 -1.73
C PRO A 71 14.84 -11.75 -0.78
N ILE A 72 16.01 -12.20 -1.22
CA ILE A 72 17.28 -11.88 -0.58
C ILE A 72 17.53 -10.38 -0.70
N ALA A 73 18.12 -9.78 0.33
CA ALA A 73 18.53 -8.38 0.30
C ALA A 73 19.52 -8.09 -0.84
N PHE A 74 19.39 -6.92 -1.46
CA PHE A 74 20.25 -6.45 -2.55
C PHE A 74 20.38 -4.93 -2.51
N ASP A 75 21.53 -4.41 -2.94
CA ASP A 75 21.83 -2.98 -2.88
C ASP A 75 21.41 -2.18 -4.14
N SER A 76 21.10 -2.88 -5.23
CA SER A 76 20.54 -2.31 -6.45
C SER A 76 19.68 -3.36 -7.18
N ILE A 77 18.69 -2.92 -7.95
CA ILE A 77 17.73 -3.81 -8.62
C ILE A 77 18.44 -4.77 -9.61
N GLU A 78 19.58 -4.37 -10.15
CA GLU A 78 20.40 -5.20 -11.05
C GLU A 78 21.10 -6.38 -10.35
N GLN A 79 21.26 -6.30 -9.03
CA GLN A 79 21.84 -7.37 -8.21
C GLN A 79 20.78 -8.36 -7.70
N ALA A 80 19.50 -8.02 -7.84
CA ALA A 80 18.41 -8.88 -7.43
C ALA A 80 18.36 -10.17 -8.26
N ASP A 81 17.81 -11.23 -7.68
CA ASP A 81 17.53 -12.45 -8.43
C ASP A 81 16.45 -12.17 -9.49
N LYS A 82 16.86 -12.24 -10.77
CA LYS A 82 16.00 -11.99 -11.92
C LYS A 82 14.77 -12.90 -11.96
N ASN A 83 14.88 -14.14 -11.49
CA ASN A 83 13.76 -15.08 -11.48
C ASN A 83 12.75 -14.70 -10.40
N VAL A 84 13.21 -14.25 -9.23
CA VAL A 84 12.34 -13.74 -8.16
C VAL A 84 11.58 -12.51 -8.63
N LEU A 85 12.26 -11.54 -9.25
CA LEU A 85 11.59 -10.33 -9.78
C LEU A 85 10.60 -10.65 -10.89
N LYS A 86 10.96 -11.57 -11.79
CA LYS A 86 10.08 -12.01 -12.87
C LYS A 86 8.85 -12.76 -12.34
N GLN A 87 9.03 -13.65 -11.37
CA GLN A 87 7.93 -14.33 -10.72
C GLN A 87 7.01 -13.36 -10.00
N ALA A 88 7.56 -12.44 -9.20
CA ALA A 88 6.78 -11.42 -8.50
C ALA A 88 5.96 -10.58 -9.49
N ALA A 89 6.55 -10.14 -10.60
CA ALA A 89 5.82 -9.39 -11.64
C ALA A 89 4.67 -10.20 -12.26
N ILE A 90 4.90 -11.49 -12.56
CA ILE A 90 3.87 -12.39 -13.11
C ILE A 90 2.73 -12.58 -12.10
N GLU A 91 3.05 -12.93 -10.85
CA GLU A 91 2.06 -13.13 -9.79
C GLU A 91 1.30 -11.83 -9.47
N THR A 92 1.97 -10.68 -9.55
CA THR A 92 1.33 -9.36 -9.35
C THR A 92 0.34 -9.10 -10.47
N THR A 93 0.73 -9.40 -11.72
CA THR A 93 -0.18 -9.28 -12.87
C THR A 93 -1.42 -10.14 -12.68
N LEU A 94 -1.26 -11.39 -12.24
CA LEU A 94 -2.39 -12.30 -11.96
C LEU A 94 -3.28 -11.81 -10.81
N ALA A 95 -2.71 -11.13 -9.82
CA ALA A 95 -3.48 -10.61 -8.68
C ALA A 95 -4.35 -9.39 -9.03
N PHE A 96 -3.95 -8.59 -10.02
CA PHE A 96 -4.63 -7.34 -10.36
C PHE A 96 -5.41 -7.38 -11.68
N GLU A 97 -5.08 -8.28 -12.59
CA GLU A 97 -5.78 -8.42 -13.87
C GLU A 97 -6.91 -9.43 -13.78
N ASP A 98 -7.97 -9.18 -14.55
CA ASP A 98 -9.02 -10.18 -14.78
C ASP A 98 -8.45 -11.33 -15.61
N THR A 99 -8.24 -12.49 -14.99
CA THR A 99 -7.62 -13.64 -15.66
C THR A 99 -8.53 -14.31 -16.68
N ASP A 100 -9.84 -14.05 -16.67
CA ASP A 100 -10.80 -14.67 -17.58
C ASP A 100 -10.67 -14.16 -19.02
N LYS A 101 -10.02 -13.01 -19.21
CA LYS A 101 -9.75 -12.43 -20.54
C LYS A 101 -8.61 -13.12 -21.29
N TYR A 102 -7.80 -13.94 -20.60
CA TYR A 102 -6.61 -14.56 -21.19
C TYR A 102 -6.93 -15.90 -21.87
N GLU A 103 -6.15 -16.20 -22.92
CA GLU A 103 -6.18 -17.51 -23.56
C GLU A 103 -5.76 -18.60 -22.56
N ARG A 104 -6.29 -19.81 -22.73
CA ARG A 104 -5.88 -20.99 -21.97
C ARG A 104 -5.34 -22.07 -22.90
N THR A 105 -4.34 -22.80 -22.44
CA THR A 105 -3.79 -23.95 -23.16
C THR A 105 -4.89 -25.02 -23.36
N ALA A 106 -4.93 -25.62 -24.55
CA ALA A 106 -6.01 -26.54 -24.93
C ALA A 106 -5.94 -27.89 -24.19
N ASP A 107 -4.76 -28.27 -23.73
CA ASP A 107 -4.43 -29.53 -23.08
C ASP A 107 -4.63 -29.46 -21.55
N THR A 108 -4.12 -28.42 -20.90
CA THR A 108 -4.06 -28.30 -19.44
C THR A 108 -4.93 -27.17 -18.86
N GLY A 109 -5.50 -26.30 -19.71
CA GLY A 109 -6.32 -25.17 -19.27
C GLY A 109 -5.54 -24.06 -18.55
N GLN A 110 -4.22 -24.04 -18.67
CA GLN A 110 -3.33 -23.08 -18.03
C GLN A 110 -3.42 -21.72 -18.71
N ILE A 111 -3.31 -20.65 -17.93
CA ILE A 111 -3.36 -19.28 -18.44
C ILE A 111 -2.13 -19.03 -19.32
N VAL A 112 -2.37 -18.43 -20.49
CA VAL A 112 -1.33 -17.87 -21.38
C VAL A 112 -1.29 -16.36 -21.14
N LEU A 113 -0.38 -15.92 -20.27
CA LEU A 113 -0.26 -14.54 -19.81
C LEU A 113 0.64 -13.70 -20.74
N PRO A 114 0.13 -12.65 -21.40
CA PRO A 114 0.93 -11.79 -22.27
C PRO A 114 2.03 -11.02 -21.54
N VAL A 115 3.20 -10.91 -22.16
CA VAL A 115 4.35 -10.15 -21.65
C VAL A 115 4.01 -8.68 -21.45
N VAL A 116 3.19 -8.07 -22.31
CA VAL A 116 2.81 -6.65 -22.21
C VAL A 116 2.13 -6.31 -20.87
N ASP A 117 1.33 -7.23 -20.33
CA ASP A 117 0.68 -7.02 -19.04
C ASP A 117 1.68 -7.25 -17.90
N ILE A 118 2.58 -8.23 -18.02
CA ILE A 118 3.69 -8.45 -17.07
C ILE A 118 4.59 -7.21 -16.99
N GLU A 119 5.01 -6.67 -18.13
CA GLU A 119 5.87 -5.48 -18.21
C GLU A 119 5.21 -4.24 -17.62
N ARG A 120 3.87 -4.11 -17.73
CA ARG A 120 3.14 -3.01 -17.09
C ARG A 120 3.30 -3.02 -15.58
N TYR A 121 3.15 -4.18 -14.94
CA TYR A 121 3.31 -4.29 -13.48
C TYR A 121 4.78 -4.31 -13.06
N ALA A 122 5.67 -4.91 -13.86
CA ALA A 122 7.11 -4.83 -13.64
C ALA A 122 7.60 -3.38 -13.66
N THR A 123 7.12 -2.56 -14.59
CA THR A 123 7.45 -1.12 -14.66
C THR A 123 6.97 -0.37 -13.42
N LYS A 124 5.80 -0.73 -12.88
CA LYS A 124 5.29 -0.13 -11.63
C LYS A 124 6.17 -0.48 -10.43
N LEU A 125 6.72 -1.70 -10.40
CA LEU A 125 7.56 -2.18 -9.30
C LEU A 125 9.01 -1.69 -9.40
N TYR A 126 9.62 -1.87 -10.56
CA TYR A 126 11.08 -1.78 -10.77
C TYR A 126 11.50 -0.55 -11.58
N GLY A 127 10.54 0.22 -12.09
CA GLY A 127 10.79 1.43 -12.85
C GLY A 127 10.91 1.21 -14.36
N PRO A 128 10.82 2.30 -15.15
CA PRO A 128 10.80 2.26 -16.61
C PRO A 128 12.14 1.86 -17.24
N ASN A 129 13.21 1.92 -16.47
CA ASN A 129 14.57 1.61 -16.92
C ASN A 129 14.97 0.15 -16.67
N TYR A 130 14.14 -0.62 -15.95
CA TYR A 130 14.39 -2.02 -15.68
C TYR A 130 13.69 -2.91 -16.71
N TYR A 131 14.47 -3.75 -17.38
CA TYR A 131 13.98 -4.67 -18.41
C TYR A 131 13.99 -6.11 -17.89
N LEU A 132 12.84 -6.77 -17.92
CA LEU A 132 12.75 -8.18 -17.57
C LEU A 132 13.36 -9.05 -18.68
N GLU A 133 14.29 -9.93 -18.29
CA GLU A 133 14.82 -10.93 -19.19
C GLU A 133 13.83 -12.09 -19.33
N HIS A 134 13.14 -12.15 -20.47
CA HIS A 134 12.15 -13.18 -20.75
C HIS A 134 12.78 -14.50 -21.16
N GLY A 135 12.18 -15.59 -20.68
CA GLY A 135 12.69 -16.95 -20.80
C GLY A 135 12.01 -17.88 -19.80
N THR A 136 11.98 -19.16 -20.13
CA THR A 136 11.43 -20.22 -19.28
C THR A 136 12.26 -20.36 -18.01
N PHE A 137 11.59 -20.45 -16.86
CA PHE A 137 12.25 -20.54 -15.56
C PHE A 137 11.38 -21.27 -14.53
N GLY A 138 12.02 -21.81 -13.50
CA GLY A 138 11.34 -22.51 -12.41
C GLY A 138 10.77 -21.56 -11.37
N GLN A 139 9.85 -22.05 -10.55
CA GLN A 139 9.34 -21.29 -9.42
C GLN A 139 10.43 -21.12 -8.35
N THR A 140 10.55 -19.92 -7.78
CA THR A 140 11.42 -19.61 -6.64
C THR A 140 11.13 -20.59 -5.50
N GLY A 141 12.17 -21.17 -4.92
CA GLY A 141 12.05 -22.14 -3.83
C GLY A 141 11.76 -23.58 -4.28
N LEU A 142 11.49 -23.82 -5.57
CA LEU A 142 11.39 -25.16 -6.14
C LEU A 142 12.62 -25.46 -7.01
N ILE A 143 13.28 -26.58 -6.75
CA ILE A 143 14.29 -27.11 -7.67
C ILE A 143 13.52 -27.73 -8.83
N LEU A 144 13.77 -27.26 -10.05
CA LEU A 144 13.31 -27.95 -11.25
C LEU A 144 13.96 -29.35 -11.25
N GLY A 145 13.16 -30.37 -10.94
CA GLY A 145 13.44 -31.73 -11.37
C GLY A 145 13.44 -31.79 -12.90
N ASP A 146 13.95 -32.88 -13.46
CA ASP A 146 14.19 -33.07 -14.89
C ASP A 146 13.08 -32.53 -15.80
N LEU A 147 13.51 -32.07 -16.99
CA LEU A 147 12.88 -31.23 -18.04
C LEU A 147 11.44 -31.56 -18.54
N GLU A 148 10.67 -32.37 -17.82
CA GLU A 148 9.24 -32.65 -18.09
C GLU A 148 8.29 -32.02 -17.05
N ASP A 149 8.83 -31.42 -15.97
CA ASP A 149 7.99 -30.83 -14.93
C ASP A 149 7.37 -29.50 -15.40
N THR A 150 6.07 -29.54 -15.75
CA THR A 150 5.17 -28.39 -15.98
C THR A 150 4.95 -27.49 -14.74
N SER A 151 5.88 -27.51 -13.79
CA SER A 151 5.86 -26.77 -12.52
C SER A 151 6.48 -25.37 -12.63
N GLY A 152 7.14 -25.04 -13.75
CA GLY A 152 7.72 -23.72 -14.03
C GLY A 152 6.89 -22.83 -14.97
N TYR A 153 7.32 -21.58 -15.11
CA TYR A 153 6.77 -20.64 -16.08
C TYR A 153 7.39 -20.88 -17.46
N ILE A 154 6.58 -21.25 -18.44
CA ILE A 154 7.05 -21.58 -19.79
C ILE A 154 6.89 -20.36 -20.68
N TYR A 155 7.99 -19.83 -21.20
CA TYR A 155 7.96 -18.70 -22.13
C TYR A 155 7.65 -19.18 -23.55
N LEU A 156 6.71 -18.51 -24.22
CA LEU A 156 6.33 -18.72 -25.61
C LEU A 156 6.78 -17.53 -26.46
N PRO A 157 7.95 -17.59 -27.13
CA PRO A 157 8.47 -16.48 -27.93
C PRO A 157 7.53 -16.06 -29.05
N GLU A 158 6.83 -17.01 -29.67
CA GLU A 158 5.91 -16.73 -30.79
C GLU A 158 4.69 -15.91 -30.38
N LYS A 159 4.25 -16.05 -29.13
CA LYS A 159 3.09 -15.34 -28.58
C LYS A 159 3.48 -14.16 -27.70
N ASN A 160 4.77 -13.97 -27.39
CA ASN A 160 5.25 -13.08 -26.34
C ASN A 160 4.43 -13.24 -25.06
N ALA A 161 4.34 -14.48 -24.56
CA ALA A 161 3.51 -14.82 -23.42
C ALA A 161 4.12 -15.94 -22.58
N TYR A 162 3.61 -16.12 -21.36
CA TYR A 162 3.97 -17.21 -20.46
C TYR A 162 2.80 -18.17 -20.26
N ILE A 163 3.06 -19.47 -20.32
CA ILE A 163 2.15 -20.46 -19.72
C ILE A 163 2.42 -20.46 -18.22
N ILE A 164 1.39 -20.16 -17.45
CA ILE A 164 1.45 -20.11 -15.99
C ILE A 164 1.33 -21.53 -15.42
N PRO A 165 2.26 -21.98 -14.54
CA PRO A 165 2.16 -23.29 -13.91
C PRO A 165 0.87 -23.41 -13.09
N PRO A 166 0.35 -24.63 -12.87
CA PRO A 166 -0.74 -24.83 -11.93
C PRO A 166 -0.31 -24.28 -10.55
N LEU A 167 -1.22 -23.60 -9.86
CA LEU A 167 -0.94 -22.92 -8.59
C LEU A 167 -0.27 -23.88 -7.58
N SER A 168 1.03 -23.74 -7.37
CA SER A 168 1.74 -24.28 -6.21
C SER A 168 1.61 -23.29 -5.04
N ALA A 169 1.76 -23.80 -3.81
CA ALA A 169 1.52 -23.04 -2.59
C ALA A 169 2.17 -21.64 -2.66
N ALA A 170 1.33 -20.60 -2.58
CA ALA A 170 1.80 -19.23 -2.50
C ALA A 170 2.75 -19.07 -1.31
N GLY A 171 3.75 -18.18 -1.47
CA GLY A 171 4.67 -17.85 -0.39
C GLY A 171 3.93 -17.43 0.90
N SER A 172 4.59 -17.66 2.03
CA SER A 172 3.92 -17.66 3.34
C SER A 172 3.81 -16.28 4.00
N PHE A 173 4.39 -15.24 3.37
CA PHE A 173 4.45 -13.91 3.97
C PHE A 173 3.44 -12.94 3.37
N ILE A 174 2.78 -12.20 4.25
CA ILE A 174 1.88 -11.08 3.94
C ILE A 174 2.59 -9.79 4.39
N PRO A 175 2.74 -8.78 3.54
CA PRO A 175 3.36 -7.53 3.94
C PRO A 175 2.44 -6.72 4.85
N LYS A 176 3.03 -6.10 5.87
CA LYS A 176 2.43 -4.99 6.61
C LYS A 176 3.39 -3.81 6.63
N ILE A 177 2.97 -2.66 6.11
CA ILE A 177 3.79 -1.44 6.19
C ILE A 177 3.70 -0.91 7.61
N VAL A 178 4.86 -0.76 8.24
CA VAL A 178 4.99 -0.27 9.62
C VAL A 178 5.32 1.21 9.60
N GLU A 179 6.19 1.61 8.68
CA GLU A 179 6.71 2.97 8.62
C GLU A 179 7.07 3.37 7.19
N ILE A 180 6.76 4.61 6.83
CA ILE A 180 7.21 5.23 5.58
C ILE A 180 8.06 6.47 5.91
N GLN A 181 9.36 6.37 5.64
CA GLN A 181 10.30 7.48 5.78
C GLN A 181 10.57 8.14 4.43
N ARG A 182 10.45 9.46 4.34
CA ARG A 182 10.65 10.22 3.10
C ARG A 182 11.86 11.15 3.25
N SER A 183 12.83 11.02 2.34
CA SER A 183 14.05 11.82 2.33
C SER A 183 14.43 12.20 0.90
N GLY A 184 14.13 13.44 0.50
CA GLY A 184 14.42 13.93 -0.84
C GLY A 184 13.72 13.12 -1.93
N ASN A 185 14.52 12.45 -2.77
CA ASN A 185 14.03 11.56 -3.84
C ASN A 185 13.93 10.08 -3.39
N THR A 186 14.15 9.79 -2.12
CA THR A 186 14.15 8.45 -1.58
C THR A 186 12.98 8.26 -0.61
N LYS A 187 12.31 7.13 -0.71
CA LYS A 187 11.29 6.66 0.23
C LYS A 187 11.71 5.31 0.77
N THR A 188 11.75 5.16 2.09
CA THR A 188 12.07 3.88 2.73
C THR A 188 10.81 3.34 3.39
N LEU A 189 10.41 2.14 2.99
CA LEU A 189 9.29 1.41 3.55
C LEU A 189 9.82 0.36 4.52
N LYS A 190 9.47 0.45 5.80
CA LYS A 190 9.71 -0.63 6.76
C LYS A 190 8.54 -1.61 6.65
N ILE A 191 8.82 -2.82 6.19
CA ILE A 191 7.81 -3.85 5.93
C ILE A 191 7.98 -4.99 6.94
N ALA A 192 6.93 -5.25 7.71
CA ALA A 192 6.82 -6.46 8.50
C ALA A 192 6.35 -7.62 7.62
N TYR A 193 7.07 -8.74 7.70
CA TYR A 193 6.73 -9.98 7.03
C TYR A 193 5.86 -10.79 7.99
N MET A 194 4.55 -10.77 7.77
CA MET A 194 3.58 -11.47 8.61
C MET A 194 3.38 -12.90 8.10
N GLN A 195 3.22 -13.88 8.99
CA GLN A 195 2.72 -15.21 8.63
C GLN A 195 1.56 -15.60 9.55
N ILE A 196 0.75 -16.58 9.14
CA ILE A 196 -0.26 -17.19 10.00
C ILE A 196 0.43 -18.11 11.02
N ASP A 197 0.21 -17.84 12.31
CA ASP A 197 0.65 -18.72 13.40
C ASP A 197 -0.20 -20.00 13.40
N THR A 198 0.41 -21.07 12.91
CA THR A 198 -0.20 -22.41 12.83
C THR A 198 0.02 -23.25 14.09
N SER A 199 0.67 -22.71 15.13
CA SER A 199 0.94 -23.43 16.38
C SER A 199 -0.32 -23.76 17.19
N LEU A 200 -1.46 -23.13 16.87
CA LEU A 200 -2.76 -23.41 17.46
C LEU A 200 -3.67 -24.12 16.46
N PHE A 201 -3.60 -25.46 16.42
CA PHE A 201 -4.46 -26.38 15.64
C PHE A 201 -5.98 -26.27 15.92
N SER A 202 -6.46 -25.24 16.65
CA SER A 202 -7.83 -25.15 17.15
C SER A 202 -8.73 -24.16 16.41
N VAL A 203 -8.19 -23.17 15.68
CA VAL A 203 -9.01 -22.24 14.87
C VAL A 203 -8.22 -21.81 13.64
N VAL A 204 -8.28 -22.61 12.58
CA VAL A 204 -7.90 -22.14 11.25
C VAL A 204 -8.92 -21.05 10.89
N ASN A 205 -8.46 -19.80 10.68
CA ASN A 205 -9.23 -18.58 10.37
C ASN A 205 -9.48 -17.60 11.52
N ASP A 206 -8.55 -17.42 12.46
CA ASP A 206 -8.52 -16.18 13.25
C ASP A 206 -7.63 -15.12 12.54
N PRO A 207 -8.14 -13.97 12.06
CA PRO A 207 -7.31 -12.91 11.49
C PRO A 207 -6.26 -12.36 12.48
N ASP A 208 -6.45 -12.56 13.80
CA ASP A 208 -5.49 -12.16 14.84
C ASP A 208 -4.35 -13.17 15.04
N SER A 209 -4.33 -14.27 14.27
CA SER A 209 -3.25 -15.27 14.30
C SER A 209 -1.99 -14.86 13.53
N GLN A 210 -1.92 -13.64 12.99
CA GLN A 210 -0.76 -13.21 12.22
C GLN A 210 0.39 -12.79 13.15
N ILE A 211 1.56 -13.39 12.97
CA ILE A 211 2.78 -13.02 13.70
C ILE A 211 3.79 -12.37 12.76
N VAL A 212 4.48 -11.33 13.25
CA VAL A 212 5.62 -10.75 12.55
C VAL A 212 6.80 -11.72 12.66
N VAL A 213 7.36 -12.11 11.51
CA VAL A 213 8.52 -13.00 11.44
C VAL A 213 9.82 -12.22 11.29
N LYS A 214 9.81 -11.12 10.52
CA LYS A 214 10.97 -10.24 10.32
C LYS A 214 10.57 -8.88 9.76
N TYR A 215 11.51 -7.94 9.77
CA TYR A 215 11.37 -6.63 9.15
C TYR A 215 12.40 -6.43 8.04
N MET A 216 11.96 -5.86 6.91
CA MET A 216 12.82 -5.50 5.79
C MET A 216 12.56 -4.05 5.39
N ASP A 217 13.61 -3.34 5.02
CA ASP A 217 13.55 -1.97 4.51
C ASP A 217 13.63 -1.98 2.98
N TYR A 218 12.55 -1.54 2.34
CA TYR A 218 12.48 -1.37 0.90
C TYR A 218 12.75 0.09 0.57
N VAL A 219 13.86 0.34 -0.12
CA VAL A 219 14.25 1.69 -0.53
C VAL A 219 13.76 1.92 -1.95
N LEU A 220 12.92 2.94 -2.11
CA LEU A 220 12.39 3.38 -3.39
C LEU A 220 13.04 4.69 -3.81
N ILE A 221 13.33 4.82 -5.11
CA ILE A 221 13.83 6.05 -5.71
C ILE A 221 12.76 6.67 -6.60
N LYS A 222 12.62 7.99 -6.52
CA LYS A 222 11.69 8.76 -7.34
C LYS A 222 12.26 9.00 -8.73
N GLU A 223 11.59 8.48 -9.75
CA GLU A 223 11.86 8.77 -11.16
C GLU A 223 10.56 9.21 -11.84
N SER A 224 10.60 10.26 -12.67
CA SER A 224 9.43 10.76 -13.42
C SER A 224 8.16 11.00 -12.58
N GLY A 225 8.32 11.30 -11.29
CA GLY A 225 7.21 11.58 -10.37
C GLY A 225 6.70 10.37 -9.57
N GLN A 226 7.16 9.15 -9.87
CA GLN A 226 6.74 7.90 -9.22
C GLN A 226 7.91 7.25 -8.48
N TYR A 227 7.62 6.42 -7.49
CA TYR A 227 8.63 5.71 -6.70
C TYR A 227 8.76 4.26 -7.16
N TYR A 228 10.01 3.82 -7.36
CA TYR A 228 10.32 2.47 -7.84
C TYR A 228 11.33 1.78 -6.91
N LEU A 229 11.22 0.47 -6.78
CA LEU A 229 12.10 -0.33 -5.95
C LEU A 229 13.55 -0.22 -6.45
N TYR A 230 14.45 0.16 -5.54
CA TYR A 230 15.87 0.28 -5.82
C TYR A 230 16.68 -0.76 -5.04
N SER A 231 16.44 -0.92 -3.74
CA SER A 231 17.19 -1.86 -2.89
C SER A 231 16.32 -2.44 -1.79
N ILE A 232 16.64 -3.64 -1.32
CA ILE A 232 16.04 -4.29 -0.17
C ILE A 232 17.13 -4.57 0.86
N ARG A 233 16.90 -4.21 2.12
CA ARG A 233 17.84 -4.42 3.22
C ARG A 233 17.14 -5.05 4.41
N THR A 234 17.88 -5.82 5.21
CA THR A 234 17.39 -6.23 6.53
C THR A 234 17.22 -4.99 7.39
N SER A 235 16.02 -4.80 7.95
CA SER A 235 15.77 -3.66 8.83
C SER A 235 16.55 -3.87 10.14
N SER A 236 17.18 -2.81 10.65
CA SER A 236 17.73 -2.88 12.01
C SER A 236 16.56 -2.97 12.98
N ASP A 237 16.56 -3.99 13.85
CA ASP A 237 15.58 -4.14 14.93
C ASP A 237 15.50 -2.84 15.74
N LYS A 238 14.42 -2.11 15.51
CA LYS A 238 13.93 -1.13 16.47
C LYS A 238 12.52 -1.55 16.80
N GLU A 239 12.45 -2.53 17.71
CA GLU A 239 11.36 -2.52 18.68
C GLU A 239 11.51 -1.21 19.48
N GLU A 240 10.76 -0.18 19.11
CA GLU A 240 10.42 0.92 20.01
C GLU A 240 8.98 0.75 20.49
#